data_AF-A0AAE3GQF8-F1
#
_entry.id   AF-A0AAE3GQF8-F1
#
_cell.length_a   1.000
_cell.length_b   1.000
_cell.length_c   1.000
_cell.angle_alpha   90.00
_cell.angle_beta   90.00
_cell.angle_gamma   90.00
#
_symmetry.space_group_name_H-M   'P 1'
#
loop_
_entity.id
_entity.type
_entity.pdbx_description
1 polymer ?
#
loop_
_entity_poly.entity_id
_entity_poly.type
_entity_poly.pdbx_seq_one_letter_code
_entity_poly.pdbx_strand_id
1 'polypeptide(L)' 'MLYSLEAGIPQALAYMLAHPNSQKPAFGFISNGIDFVFLKLTQQGTPKYAQSYRFSLDSRDDLYTVLKVLKQFSQLLRE' A
#
# COMPACT_ATOMS: atom_id res chain seq x y z
N MET A 1 10.53 13.80 -16.03
CA MET A 1 11.29 13.08 -14.98
C MET A 1 10.25 12.36 -14.13
N LEU A 2 9.95 11.11 -14.42
CA LEU A 2 8.96 10.34 -13.65
C LEU A 2 9.59 9.97 -12.31
N TYR A 3 8.94 10.32 -11.20
CA TYR A 3 9.41 9.93 -9.87
C TYR A 3 9.30 8.41 -9.70
N SER A 4 10.37 7.79 -9.21
CA SER A 4 10.41 6.34 -8.94
C SER A 4 9.43 6.00 -7.81
N LEU A 5 8.54 5.04 -8.08
CA LEU A 5 7.57 4.53 -7.11
C LEU A 5 8.27 3.93 -5.88
N GLU A 6 9.42 3.31 -6.12
CA GLU A 6 10.27 2.68 -5.12
C GLU A 6 10.79 3.68 -4.08
N ALA A 7 11.03 4.93 -4.47
CA ALA A 7 11.45 5.98 -3.55
C ALA A 7 10.36 6.33 -2.50
N GLY A 8 9.09 6.05 -2.81
CA GLY A 8 7.97 6.22 -1.88
C GLY A 8 7.85 5.11 -0.83
N ILE A 9 8.46 3.94 -1.05
CA ILE A 9 8.34 2.78 -0.14
C ILE A 9 8.95 3.08 1.24
N PRO A 10 10.21 3.57 1.36
CA PRO A 10 10.79 3.88 2.66
C PRO A 10 9.98 4.94 3.43
N GLN A 11 9.45 5.95 2.71
CA GLN A 11 8.64 7.02 3.31
C GLN A 11 7.33 6.46 3.86
N ALA A 12 6.61 5.64 3.08
CA ALA A 12 5.39 4.99 3.54
C ALA A 12 5.65 4.07 4.74
N LEU A 13 6.72 3.26 4.69
CA LEU A 13 7.08 2.36 5.79
C LEU A 13 7.41 3.13 7.08
N ALA A 14 8.05 4.30 7.00
CA ALA A 14 8.30 5.12 8.18
C ALA A 14 7.00 5.54 8.88
N TYR A 15 5.98 5.98 8.12
CA TYR A 15 4.66 6.27 8.68
C TYR A 15 3.94 5.03 9.21
N MET A 16 4.04 3.89 8.51
CA MET A 16 3.39 2.66 8.92
C MET A 16 4.01 2.08 10.21
N LEU A 17 5.33 2.21 10.39
CA LEU A 17 6.03 1.79 11.62
C LEU A 17 5.71 2.69 12.81
N ALA A 18 5.41 3.97 12.58
CA ALA A 18 4.94 4.88 13.61
C ALA A 18 3.49 4.62 14.05
N HIS A 19 2.78 3.64 13.45
CA HIS A 19 1.40 3.33 13.80
C HIS A 19 1.30 2.76 15.24
N PRO A 20 0.51 3.38 16.13
CA PRO A 20 0.51 3.05 17.57
C PRO A 20 -0.09 1.67 17.89
N ASN A 21 -0.90 1.10 16.99
CA ASN A 21 -1.51 -0.21 17.21
C ASN A 21 -0.77 -1.30 16.45
N SER A 22 0.21 -1.91 17.10
CA SER A 22 1.01 -3.01 16.54
C SER A 22 0.28 -4.36 16.45
N GLN A 23 -0.92 -4.47 17.05
CA GLN A 23 -1.68 -5.73 17.06
C GLN A 23 -2.36 -6.02 15.71
N LYS A 24 -2.67 -4.99 14.92
CA LYS A 24 -3.28 -5.14 13.58
C LYS A 24 -2.27 -4.84 12.47
N PRO A 25 -2.37 -5.50 11.30
CA PRO A 25 -1.57 -5.11 10.15
C PRO A 25 -1.88 -3.67 9.71
N ALA A 26 -0.86 -2.91 9.36
CA ALA A 26 -1.03 -1.63 8.68
C ALA A 26 -0.96 -1.84 7.16
N PHE A 27 -1.82 -1.17 6.41
CA PHE A 27 -1.84 -1.21 4.95
C PHE A 27 -1.45 0.14 4.37
N GLY A 28 -0.66 0.12 3.31
CA GLY A 28 -0.19 1.30 2.60
C GLY A 28 -0.57 1.22 1.12
N PHE A 29 -0.73 2.39 0.51
CA PHE A 29 -0.94 2.53 -0.93
C PHE A 29 0.01 3.61 -1.45
N ILE A 30 0.82 3.25 -2.45
CA ILE A 30 1.81 4.13 -3.04
C ILE A 30 1.46 4.30 -4.52
N SER A 31 1.51 5.54 -5.01
CA SER A 31 1.36 5.85 -6.42
C SER A 31 2.26 7.00 -6.84
N ASN A 32 2.80 6.92 -8.06
CA ASN A 32 3.47 8.02 -8.74
C ASN A 32 2.58 8.63 -9.87
N GLY A 33 1.30 8.26 -9.91
CA GLY A 33 0.33 8.65 -10.92
C GLY A 33 0.09 7.58 -12.00
N ILE A 34 1.14 6.90 -12.45
CA ILE A 34 1.03 5.86 -13.50
C ILE A 34 1.07 4.46 -12.89
N ASP A 35 1.90 4.25 -11.89
CA ASP A 35 2.06 2.97 -11.22
C ASP A 35 1.45 2.98 -9.82
N PHE A 36 1.06 1.80 -9.35
CA PHE A 36 0.54 1.57 -8.01
C PHE A 36 1.17 0.33 -7.36
N VAL A 37 1.44 0.41 -6.06
CA VAL A 37 1.82 -0.73 -5.21
C VAL A 37 1.09 -0.62 -3.87
N PHE A 38 0.62 -1.77 -3.38
CA PHE A 38 0.09 -1.90 -2.02
C PHE A 38 1.16 -2.47 -1.10
N LEU A 39 1.24 -1.94 0.12
CA LEU A 39 2.09 -2.46 1.19
C LEU A 39 1.24 -3.07 2.30
N LYS A 40 1.77 -4.11 2.92
CA LYS A 40 1.26 -4.66 4.19
C LYS A 40 2.41 -4.73 5.18
N LEU A 41 2.24 -4.12 6.35
CA LEU A 41 3.18 -4.19 7.48
C LEU A 41 2.55 -4.95 8.63
N THR A 42 3.26 -5.91 9.19
CA THR A 42 2.91 -6.56 10.46
C THR A 42 3.95 -6.22 11.51
N GLN A 43 3.51 -5.78 12.69
CA GLN A 43 4.38 -5.35 13.79
C GLN A 43 4.30 -6.26 15.03
N GLN A 44 3.68 -7.45 14.89
CA GLN A 44 3.69 -8.47 15.93
C GLN A 44 5.08 -9.14 15.95
N GLY A 45 5.89 -8.82 16.96
CA GLY A 45 7.28 -9.26 17.05
C GLY A 45 8.21 -8.40 16.19
N THR A 46 9.03 -9.00 15.33
CA THR A 46 9.89 -8.26 14.39
C THR A 46 9.05 -7.69 13.26
N PRO A 47 9.10 -6.36 12.98
CA PRO A 47 8.38 -5.76 11.88
C PRO A 47 8.75 -6.40 10.53
N LYS A 48 7.73 -6.77 9.75
CA LYS A 48 7.88 -7.35 8.41
C LYS A 48 6.91 -6.68 7.46
N TYR A 49 7.37 -6.38 6.25
CA TYR A 49 6.52 -5.84 5.20
C TYR A 49 6.56 -6.70 3.94
N ALA A 50 5.49 -6.64 3.16
CA ALA A 50 5.41 -7.18 1.83
C ALA A 50 4.78 -6.15 0.89
N GLN A 51 5.09 -6.27 -0.40
CA GLN A 51 4.52 -5.47 -1.47
C GLN A 51 3.68 -6.36 -2.40
N SER A 52 2.61 -5.80 -2.97
CA SER A 52 1.92 -6.42 -4.11
C SER A 52 2.82 -6.43 -5.35
N TYR A 53 2.37 -7.11 -6.41
CA TYR A 53 2.88 -6.78 -7.74
C TYR A 53 2.55 -5.33 -8.09
N ARG A 54 3.29 -4.78 -9.07
CA ARG A 54 3.06 -3.43 -9.59
C ARG A 54 1.85 -3.45 -10.52
N PHE A 55 0.96 -2.50 -10.30
CA PHE A 55 -0.17 -2.22 -11.16
C PHE A 55 0.12 -0.99 -12.00
N SER A 56 -0.38 -0.96 -13.23
CA SER A 56 -0.28 0.20 -14.12
C SER A 56 -1.65 0.80 -14.43
N LEU A 57 -1.72 2.13 -14.49
CA LEU A 57 -2.90 2.88 -14.90
C LEU A 57 -3.31 2.58 -16.35
N ASP A 58 -2.34 2.27 -17.21
CA ASP A 58 -2.57 1.97 -18.62
C ASP A 58 -3.16 0.57 -18.84
N SER A 59 -3.11 -0.30 -17.83
CA SER A 59 -3.79 -1.59 -17.82
C SER A 59 -5.19 -1.44 -17.21
N ARG A 60 -6.22 -1.64 -18.04
CA ARG A 60 -7.63 -1.57 -17.60
C ARG A 60 -7.91 -2.56 -16.45
N ASP A 61 -7.40 -3.77 -16.57
CA ASP A 61 -7.61 -4.83 -15.57
C ASP A 61 -6.90 -4.53 -14.24
N ASP A 62 -5.71 -3.95 -14.32
CA ASP A 62 -4.97 -3.48 -13.14
C ASP A 62 -5.71 -2.35 -12.45
N LEU A 63 -6.20 -1.36 -13.21
CA LEU A 63 -6.97 -0.25 -12.66
C LEU A 63 -8.24 -0.74 -11.96
N TYR A 64 -8.99 -1.66 -12.57
CA TYR A 64 -10.15 -2.28 -11.91
C TYR A 64 -9.75 -3.00 -10.62
N THR A 65 -8.61 -3.70 -10.62
CA THR A 65 -8.10 -4.39 -9.43
C THR A 65 -7.72 -3.40 -8.33
N VAL A 66 -7.01 -2.32 -8.65
CA VAL A 66 -6.67 -1.25 -7.71
C VAL A 66 -7.92 -0.64 -7.07
N LEU A 67 -8.91 -0.27 -7.89
CA LEU A 67 -10.17 0.30 -7.40
C LEU A 67 -10.95 -0.67 -6.51
N LYS A 68 -10.92 -1.97 -6.82
CA LYS A 68 -11.54 -3.02 -6.00
C LYS A 68 -10.89 -3.13 -4.62
N VAL A 69 -9.56 -3.10 -4.55
CA VAL A 69 -8.81 -3.11 -3.27
C VAL A 69 -9.09 -1.85 -2.46
N LEU A 70 -9.08 -0.67 -3.09
CA LEU A 70 -9.42 0.59 -2.41
C LEU A 70 -10.85 0.58 -1.85
N LYS A 71 -11.81 0.01 -2.60
CA LYS A 71 -13.18 -0.20 -2.11
C LYS A 71 -13.22 -1.10 -0.88
N GLN A 72 -12.46 -2.20 -0.86
CA GLN A 72 -12.37 -3.09 0.30
C GLN A 72 -11.79 -2.39 1.53
N PHE A 73 -10.72 -1.60 1.38
CA PHE A 73 -10.19 -0.80 2.49
C PHE A 73 -11.22 0.19 3.05
N SER A 74 -12.01 0.82 2.18
CA SER A 74 -13.09 1.71 2.64
C SER A 74 -14.17 1.00 3.45
N GLN A 75 -14.34 -0.32 3.27
CA GLN A 75 -15.30 -1.12 4.03
C GLN A 75 -14.70 -1.49 5.39
N LEU A 76 -13.43 -1.91 5.43
CA LEU A 76 -12.72 -2.24 6.67
C LEU A 76 -12.59 -1.05 7.63
N LEU A 77 -12.54 0.19 7.12
CA LEU A 77 -12.47 1.40 7.94
C LEU A 77 -13.81 1.86 8.51
N ARG A 78 -14.94 1.27 8.07
CA ARG A 78 -16.28 1.62 8.56
C ARG A 78 -16.74 0.72 9.72
N GLU A 79 -15.99 -0.33 10.02
CA GLU A 79 -16.19 -1.28 11.14
C GLU A 79 -15.32 -0.88 12.34
#